data_AF-A0A7K7V481-F1
#
_entry.id   AF-A0A7K7V481-F1
#
_cell.length_a   1.000
_cell.length_b   1.000
_cell.length_c   1.000
_cell.angle_alpha   90.00
_cell.angle_beta   90.00
_cell.angle_gamma   90.00
#
_symmetry.space_group_name_H-M   'P 1'
#
loop_
_entity.id
_entity.type
_entity.pdbx_description
1 polymer ?
#
loop_
_entity_poly.entity_id
_entity_poly.type
_entity_poly.pdbx_seq_one_letter_code
_entity_poly.pdbx_strand_id
1 'polypeptide(L)'
;QVFVETLDKCFENVCELDLIFHMDKVHYILQELVMGGTVLETNVTEVVAQAEAQSKLEKAEGGLSAALSCAVSAVKSINLPEIPRNINIKDINIRVPNLSPFV
;
A
#
# COMPACT_ATOMS: atom_id res chain seq x y z
N GLN A 1 -17.33 -2.87 18.57
CA GLN A 1 -18.12 -1.74 18.03
C GLN A 1 -17.29 -0.90 17.06
N VAL A 2 -16.08 -0.47 17.43
CA VAL A 2 -15.17 0.35 16.60
C VAL A 2 -15.07 -0.14 15.14
N PHE A 3 -14.81 -1.43 14.91
CA PHE A 3 -14.67 -1.97 13.55
C PHE A 3 -15.89 -1.73 12.65
N VAL A 4 -17.10 -1.98 13.16
CA VAL A 4 -18.34 -1.80 12.38
C VAL A 4 -18.58 -0.32 12.09
N GLU A 5 -18.29 0.56 13.06
CA GLU A 5 -18.41 2.01 12.88
C GLU A 5 -17.42 2.55 11.85
N THR A 6 -16.19 2.04 11.85
CA THR A 6 -15.19 2.39 10.83
C THR A 6 -15.62 1.94 9.44
N LEU A 7 -16.13 0.70 9.30
CA LEU A 7 -16.64 0.21 8.03
C LEU A 7 -17.80 1.08 7.52
N ASP A 8 -18.74 1.44 8.39
CA ASP A 8 -19.89 2.27 8.03
C ASP A 8 -19.46 3.64 7.49
N LYS A 9 -18.44 4.26 8.10
CA LYS A 9 -17.86 5.53 7.62
C LYS A 9 -17.05 5.37 6.33
N CYS A 10 -16.28 4.29 6.19
CA CYS A 10 -15.46 4.06 5.01
C CYS A 10 -16.26 3.67 3.75
N PHE A 11 -17.48 3.12 3.91
CA PHE A 11 -18.36 2.69 2.82
C PHE A 11 -19.61 3.59 2.63
N GLU A 12 -19.79 4.63 3.47
CA GLU A 12 -20.94 5.54 3.40
C GLU A 12 -22.29 4.79 3.47
N ASN A 13 -22.55 4.11 4.59
CA ASN A 13 -23.64 3.14 4.82
C ASN A 13 -23.31 1.74 4.27
N VAL A 14 -22.48 1.02 5.02
CA VAL A 14 -21.97 -0.30 4.61
C VAL A 14 -23.11 -1.32 4.45
N CYS A 15 -23.05 -2.13 3.38
CA CYS A 15 -23.93 -3.27 3.18
C CYS A 15 -23.15 -4.59 2.98
N GLU A 16 -23.85 -5.72 3.00
CA GLU A 16 -23.26 -7.04 2.85
C GLU A 16 -22.52 -7.23 1.52
N LEU A 17 -22.98 -6.57 0.44
CA LEU A 17 -22.32 -6.66 -0.86
C LEU A 17 -20.96 -5.97 -0.82
N ASP A 18 -20.79 -4.88 -0.05
CA ASP A 18 -19.49 -4.21 0.10
C ASP A 18 -18.48 -5.14 0.75
N LEU A 19 -18.90 -5.92 1.75
CA LEU A 19 -18.05 -6.90 2.40
C LEU A 19 -17.65 -8.01 1.44
N ILE A 20 -18.53 -8.43 0.53
CA ILE A 20 -18.24 -9.50 -0.44
C ILE A 20 -17.34 -9.01 -1.58
N PHE A 21 -17.61 -7.84 -2.13
CA PHE A 21 -16.92 -7.32 -3.32
C PHE A 21 -15.66 -6.51 -3.01
N HIS A 22 -15.49 -6.03 -1.77
CA HIS A 22 -14.37 -5.21 -1.35
C HIS A 22 -13.63 -5.78 -0.13
N MET A 23 -13.44 -7.10 -0.09
CA MET A 23 -12.70 -7.78 0.99
C MET A 23 -11.30 -7.20 1.22
N ASP A 24 -10.59 -6.78 0.17
CA ASP A 24 -9.25 -6.18 0.31
C ASP A 24 -9.29 -4.92 1.18
N LYS A 25 -10.25 -4.02 0.91
CA LYS A 25 -10.44 -2.79 1.70
C LYS A 25 -10.83 -3.10 3.14
N VAL A 26 -11.67 -4.12 3.37
CA VAL A 26 -12.05 -4.58 4.71
C VAL A 26 -10.83 -5.12 5.48
N HIS A 27 -9.97 -5.89 4.81
CA HIS A 27 -8.73 -6.41 5.38
C HIS A 27 -7.75 -5.31 5.76
N TYR A 28 -7.62 -4.25 4.96
CA TYR A 28 -6.79 -3.10 5.32
C TYR A 28 -7.34 -2.35 6.54
N ILE A 29 -8.64 -2.06 6.55
CA ILE A 29 -9.29 -1.41 7.70
C ILE A 29 -9.10 -2.23 8.99
N LEU A 30 -9.19 -3.56 8.89
CA LEU A 30 -8.96 -4.44 10.04
C LEU A 30 -7.51 -4.40 10.52
N GLN A 31 -6.55 -4.32 9.61
CA GLN A 31 -5.12 -4.25 9.96
C GLN A 31 -4.73 -2.95 10.67
N GLU A 32 -5.42 -1.84 10.38
CA GLU A 32 -5.25 -0.59 11.14
C GLU A 32 -5.74 -0.71 12.59
N LEU A 33 -6.73 -1.56 12.84
CA LEU A 33 -7.29 -1.77 14.17
C LEU A 33 -6.51 -2.81 14.98
N VAL A 34 -6.15 -3.94 14.35
CA VAL A 34 -5.52 -5.08 15.03
C VAL A 34 -4.51 -5.76 14.12
N MET A 35 -3.33 -6.05 14.66
CA MET A 35 -2.32 -6.85 13.97
C MET A 35 -1.63 -7.77 14.96
N GLY A 36 -1.41 -9.03 14.58
CA GLY A 36 -0.76 -10.02 15.45
C GLY A 36 -1.48 -10.26 16.79
N GLY A 37 -2.79 -10.03 16.85
CA GLY A 37 -3.58 -10.13 18.09
C GLY A 37 -3.46 -8.93 19.03
N THR A 38 -2.73 -7.88 18.66
CA THR A 38 -2.60 -6.64 19.42
C THR A 38 -3.45 -5.53 18.79
N VAL A 39 -4.12 -4.74 19.63
CA VAL A 39 -4.86 -3.55 19.19
C VAL A 39 -3.88 -2.42 18.90
N LEU A 40 -3.96 -1.86 17.70
CA LEU A 40 -3.10 -0.78 17.23
C LEU A 40 -3.77 0.57 17.41
N GLU A 41 -4.95 0.73 16.81
CA GLU A 41 -5.72 1.97 16.87
C GLU A 41 -7.18 1.70 17.27
N THR A 42 -7.77 2.63 18.01
CA THR A 42 -9.18 2.56 18.44
C THR A 42 -9.97 3.82 18.10
N ASN A 43 -9.28 4.91 17.74
CA ASN A 43 -9.91 6.13 17.29
C ASN A 43 -10.39 5.97 15.85
N VAL A 44 -11.71 5.89 15.68
CA VAL A 44 -12.36 5.74 14.37
C VAL A 44 -11.93 6.82 13.38
N THR A 45 -11.72 8.06 13.83
CA THR A 45 -11.33 9.18 12.95
C THR A 45 -9.93 8.97 12.36
N GLU A 46 -8.99 8.47 13.17
CA GLU A 46 -7.63 8.20 12.73
C GLU A 46 -7.60 7.00 11.77
N VAL A 47 -8.32 5.92 12.10
CA VAL A 47 -8.41 4.73 11.23
C VAL A 47 -9.00 5.09 9.86
N VAL A 48 -10.07 5.89 9.81
CA VAL A 48 -10.68 6.33 8.54
C VAL A 48 -9.69 7.17 7.74
N ALA A 49 -8.96 8.09 8.38
CA ALA A 49 -7.97 8.93 7.70
C ALA A 49 -6.82 8.11 7.09
N GLN A 50 -6.33 7.09 7.81
CA GLN A 50 -5.29 6.19 7.31
C GLN A 50 -5.80 5.30 6.17
N ALA A 51 -7.01 4.74 6.30
CA ALA A 51 -7.64 3.95 5.24
C ALA A 51 -7.83 4.74 3.94
N GLU A 52 -8.19 6.03 4.03
CA GLU A 52 -8.27 6.92 2.87
C GLU A 52 -6.90 7.24 2.27
N ALA A 53 -5.89 7.48 3.11
CA ALA A 53 -4.53 7.72 2.65
C ALA A 53 -3.99 6.51 1.88
N GLN A 54 -4.23 5.30 2.38
CA GLN A 54 -3.86 4.06 1.72
C GLN A 54 -4.56 3.89 0.37
N SER A 55 -5.87 4.16 0.29
CA SER A 55 -6.60 4.11 -0.99
C SER A 55 -6.05 5.10 -2.03
N LYS A 56 -5.53 6.26 -1.61
CA LYS A 56 -4.87 7.23 -2.50
C LYS A 56 -3.52 6.71 -3.00
N LEU A 57 -2.76 6.03 -2.14
CA LEU A 57 -1.48 5.43 -2.50
C LEU A 57 -1.64 4.28 -3.49
N GLU A 58 -2.60 3.38 -3.29
CA GLU A 58 -2.87 2.28 -4.23
C GLU A 58 -3.19 2.80 -5.65
N LYS A 59 -3.95 3.89 -5.74
CA LYS A 59 -4.24 4.57 -7.01
C LYS A 59 -2.99 5.19 -7.64
N ALA A 60 -2.06 5.69 -6.83
CA ALA A 60 -0.80 6.26 -7.29
C ALA A 60 0.21 5.19 -7.73
N GLU A 61 0.21 4.01 -7.11
CA GLU A 61 1.10 2.90 -7.47
C GLU A 61 0.76 2.29 -8.84
N GLY A 62 -0.50 2.36 -9.29
CA GLY A 62 -0.86 2.09 -10.68
C GLY A 62 -0.09 2.97 -11.68
N GLY A 63 0.43 4.12 -11.23
CA GLY A 63 1.29 5.02 -11.99
C GLY A 63 2.79 4.69 -11.93
N LEU A 64 3.27 3.78 -11.07
CA LEU A 64 4.70 3.47 -10.98
C LEU A 64 5.23 2.82 -12.25
N SER A 65 4.41 2.01 -12.92
CA SER A 65 4.67 1.48 -14.27
C SER A 65 4.81 2.61 -15.31
N ALA A 66 3.95 3.62 -15.23
CA ALA A 66 4.00 4.80 -16.10
C ALA A 66 5.21 5.70 -15.80
N ALA A 67 5.53 5.92 -14.52
CA ALA A 67 6.68 6.71 -14.08
C ALA A 67 8.02 6.06 -14.46
N LEU A 68 8.14 4.74 -14.33
CA LEU A 68 9.31 4.00 -14.79
C LEU A 68 9.43 4.01 -16.32
N SER A 69 8.33 3.86 -17.05
CA SER A 69 8.31 3.98 -18.52
C SER A 69 8.80 5.35 -19.00
N CYS A 70 8.36 6.43 -18.32
CA CYS A 70 8.81 7.79 -18.61
C CYS A 70 10.30 7.99 -18.28
N ALA A 71 10.77 7.50 -17.13
CA ALA A 71 12.18 7.59 -16.74
C ALA A 71 13.08 6.84 -17.74
N VAL A 72 12.69 5.64 -18.18
CA VAL A 72 13.43 4.86 -19.18
C VAL A 72 13.43 5.57 -20.55
N SER A 73 12.31 6.16 -20.95
CA SER A 73 12.20 6.88 -22.23
C SER A 73 13.04 8.16 -22.25
N ALA A 74 13.09 8.91 -21.14
CA ALA A 74 13.92 10.10 -21.00
C ALA A 74 15.42 9.76 -21.09
N VAL A 75 15.86 8.67 -20.44
CA VAL A 75 17.25 8.22 -20.49
C VAL A 75 17.64 7.68 -21.88
N LYS A 76 16.69 7.23 -22.71
CA LYS A 76 16.97 6.85 -24.11
C LYS A 76 17.23 8.05 -25.04
N SER A 77 16.75 9.25 -24.68
CA SER A 77 16.92 10.47 -25.50
C SER A 77 18.23 11.21 -25.26
N ILE A 78 18.96 10.88 -24.20
CA ILE A 78 20.35 11.33 -23.97
C ILE A 78 21.31 10.35 -24.66
N ASN A 79 22.21 10.86 -25.50
CA ASN A 79 23.24 10.08 -26.20
C ASN A 79 24.25 9.50 -25.18
N LEU A 80 23.85 8.47 -24.45
CA LEU A 80 24.69 7.75 -23.51
C LEU A 80 25.32 6.54 -24.22
N PRO A 81 26.63 6.29 -24.13
CA PRO A 81 27.22 5.07 -24.65
C PRO A 81 26.58 3.85 -23.96
N GLU A 82 25.88 3.04 -24.76
CA GLU A 82 25.24 1.74 -24.49
C GLU A 82 24.93 1.45 -23.00
N ILE A 83 23.69 1.77 -22.59
CA ILE A 83 23.10 1.30 -21.32
C ILE A 83 23.13 -0.24 -21.31
N PRO A 84 23.63 -0.89 -20.23
CA PRO A 84 23.67 -2.35 -20.16
C PRO A 84 22.24 -2.92 -20.25
N ARG A 85 21.99 -3.72 -21.29
CA ARG A 85 20.71 -4.39 -21.55
C ARG A 85 20.33 -5.47 -20.53
N ASN A 86 21.14 -5.69 -19.48
CA ASN A 86 20.92 -6.70 -18.47
C ASN A 86 21.33 -6.18 -17.10
N ILE A 87 20.33 -5.78 -16.30
CA ILE A 87 20.51 -5.51 -14.88
C ILE A 87 20.29 -6.85 -14.17
N ASN A 88 21.37 -7.48 -13.73
CA ASN A 88 21.26 -8.70 -12.95
C ASN A 88 20.89 -8.35 -11.51
N ILE A 89 19.64 -8.59 -11.13
CA ILE A 89 19.09 -8.28 -9.80
C ILE A 89 19.81 -9.07 -8.67
N LYS A 90 20.58 -10.11 -9.00
CA LYS A 90 21.25 -10.96 -7.99
C LYS A 90 22.34 -10.22 -7.19
N ASP A 91 22.88 -9.11 -7.70
CA ASP A 91 23.96 -8.36 -7.05
C ASP A 91 23.47 -7.14 -6.24
N ILE A 92 22.15 -6.92 -6.14
CA ILE A 92 21.60 -5.78 -5.38
C ILE A 92 21.62 -6.13 -3.88
N ASN A 93 22.66 -5.69 -3.17
CA ASN A 93 22.75 -5.81 -1.72
C ASN A 93 21.93 -4.71 -1.02
N ILE A 94 20.64 -4.96 -0.77
CA ILE A 94 19.83 -4.12 0.11
C ILE A 94 20.14 -4.54 1.55
N ARG A 95 20.86 -3.68 2.28
CA ARG A 95 21.07 -3.86 3.72
C ARG A 95 19.74 -3.60 4.44
N VAL A 96 19.02 -4.68 4.76
CA VAL A 96 17.82 -4.61 5.60
C VAL A 96 18.23 -4.08 6.99
N PRO A 97 17.61 -3.00 7.50
CA PRO A 97 17.73 -2.66 8.91
C PRO A 97 17.22 -3.84 9.73
N ASN A 98 17.97 -4.24 10.75
CA ASN A 98 17.65 -5.37 11.61
C ASN A 98 16.26 -5.15 12.24
N LEU A 99 15.24 -5.90 11.80
CA LEU A 99 14.02 -6.05 12.59
C LEU A 99 14.38 -6.97 13.76
N SER A 100 14.30 -6.45 14.98
CA SER A 100 14.35 -7.28 16.17
C SER A 100 13.24 -8.34 16.07
N PRO A 101 13.50 -9.62 16.38
CA PRO A 101 12.45 -10.61 16.46
C PRO A 101 11.49 -10.16 17.57
N PHE A 102 10.27 -9.79 17.18
CA PHE A 102 9.18 -9.58 18.13
C PHE A 102 8.96 -10.91 18.86
N VAL A 103 9.29 -10.93 20.16
CA VAL A 103 8.92 -11.96 21.14
C VAL A 103 7.65 -11.49 21.82
#